data_AF-A0A5B8UKX0-F1
#
_entry.id   AF-A0A5B8UKX0-F1
#
_cell.length_a   1.000
_cell.length_b   1.000
_cell.length_c   1.000
_cell.angle_alpha   90.00
_cell.angle_beta   90.00
_cell.angle_gamma   90.00
#
_symmetry.space_group_name_H-M   'P 1'
#
loop_
_entity.id
_entity.type
_entity.pdbx_description
1 polymer ?
#
loop_
_entity_poly.entity_id
_entity_poly.type
_entity_poly.pdbx_seq_one_letter_code
_entity_poly.pdbx_strand_id
1 'polypeptide(L)'
;MNPVRAFLNKFIFTRNIHWGLLVFLLLFLDVKLVVKLAAILFIYALQPNFRFGFGFKNPRLPLFYPFVVCLAVVNTFLYGHFFQLNYLLVLTFGIGFWMACILAVHQIKRIVEKTDAQIIYQTLVVFFLLNTCVSAFQYLRIVFETGALNPFLYQGNYQKYFISTGDYIKGLSFDTSTTNAVINAFGIVFFLSKRAWLLTMMCTVTLLFTASNLVNLVVFATLLLLFVFNTHKVQKTVIVACFALFVVFMAKVSPQNNRYAVNVFEKVFGIRNETRTAQAKPVDVRILPDSVLTVEQRKEKVARLYLDSLGASIAAKRREENKSLVAMVNERPFIPQPSIHSAPFQNRDDTNAYRKELLCFMTKRQEHFDNYAQTTLPGKAIAYWQTGAFVFQHPLCLLTGAGLGNFSSKMAFKATALQFAGGFPQRFAYINPDFSSNHLDLYTYFFSKRADAHSVTNSPASVYDQLLGEYGLIGLAVFFIFYMGFFARHYKRLTYGIPLLFLLLAFFFIDYWFEQLSIVPLFEALLFLNLKETEAA
;
A
#
# COMPACT_ATOMS: atom_id res chain seq x y z
N MET A 1 43.25 1.42 3.56
CA MET A 1 42.27 2.39 4.10
C MET A 1 41.00 1.65 4.47
N ASN A 2 40.50 1.81 5.70
CA ASN A 2 39.27 1.13 6.15
C ASN A 2 38.10 1.59 5.25
N PRO A 3 37.43 0.70 4.48
CA PRO A 3 36.37 1.08 3.55
C PRO A 3 35.22 1.81 4.25
N VAL A 4 35.00 1.52 5.53
CA VAL A 4 34.03 2.23 6.38
C VAL A 4 34.48 3.66 6.67
N ARG A 5 35.77 3.90 6.92
CA ARG A 5 36.30 5.25 7.20
C ARG A 5 36.41 6.11 5.94
N ALA A 6 36.69 5.51 4.78
CA ALA A 6 36.61 6.17 3.48
C ALA A 6 35.15 6.49 3.10
N PHE A 7 34.21 5.59 3.42
CA PHE A 7 32.77 5.80 3.29
C PHE A 7 32.27 6.93 4.22
N LEU A 8 32.72 6.95 5.48
CA LEU A 8 32.37 7.98 6.48
C LEU A 8 33.01 9.34 6.21
N ASN A 9 34.25 9.42 5.70
CA ASN A 9 34.88 10.70 5.34
C ASN A 9 34.27 11.29 4.06
N LYS A 10 33.72 10.46 3.16
CA LYS A 10 32.84 10.92 2.07
C LYS A 10 31.49 11.43 2.59
N PHE A 11 31.16 11.12 3.84
CA PHE A 11 29.91 11.45 4.52
C PHE A 11 29.94 12.77 5.30
N ILE A 12 31.00 13.58 5.17
CA ILE A 12 30.98 15.01 5.55
C ILE A 12 30.07 15.72 4.52
N PHE A 13 28.76 15.47 4.67
CA PHE A 13 27.68 15.60 3.70
C PHE A 13 27.11 17.03 3.60
N THR A 14 27.41 17.90 4.56
CA THR A 14 26.58 19.10 4.78
C THR A 14 26.79 20.20 3.74
N ARG A 15 27.94 20.23 3.05
CA ARG A 15 28.23 21.25 2.03
C ARG A 15 27.62 20.97 0.64
N ASN A 16 27.18 19.75 0.34
CA ASN A 16 26.74 19.34 -1.01
C ASN A 16 25.29 18.81 -1.05
N ILE A 17 24.41 19.30 -0.17
CA ILE A 17 22.98 18.96 -0.15
C ILE A 17 22.15 20.20 -0.47
N HIS A 18 21.13 20.05 -1.31
CA HIS A 18 20.13 21.09 -1.51
C HIS A 18 19.07 21.03 -0.41
N TRP A 19 19.33 21.67 0.74
CA TRP A 19 18.48 21.63 1.93
C TRP A 19 17.01 22.01 1.66
N GLY A 20 16.77 23.00 0.79
CA GLY A 20 15.40 23.39 0.43
C GLY A 20 14.61 22.27 -0.27
N LEU A 21 15.28 21.40 -1.04
CA LEU A 21 14.63 20.26 -1.70
C LEU A 21 14.39 19.13 -0.69
N LEU A 22 15.37 18.86 0.16
CA LEU A 22 15.24 17.84 1.21
C LEU A 22 14.06 18.16 2.13
N VAL A 23 14.01 19.38 2.68
CA VAL A 23 12.92 19.82 3.56
C VAL A 23 11.58 19.79 2.82
N PHE A 24 11.54 20.25 1.57
CA PHE A 24 10.32 20.18 0.76
C PHE A 24 9.81 18.74 0.61
N LEU A 25 10.67 17.79 0.22
CA LEU A 25 10.27 16.39 0.07
C LEU A 25 9.84 15.77 1.41
N LEU A 26 10.54 16.06 2.51
CA LEU A 26 10.18 15.55 3.84
C LEU A 26 8.78 16.02 4.28
N LEU A 27 8.46 17.29 4.07
CA LEU A 27 7.18 17.86 4.48
C LEU A 27 6.05 17.52 3.49
N PHE A 28 6.33 17.51 2.18
CA PHE A 28 5.30 17.29 1.17
C PHE A 28 4.81 15.83 1.15
N LEU A 29 5.69 14.87 1.46
CA LEU A 29 5.34 13.45 1.49
C LEU A 29 4.62 13.03 2.79
N ASP A 30 4.46 13.93 3.78
CA ASP A 30 3.73 13.67 5.03
C ASP A 30 2.27 13.26 4.76
N VAL A 31 1.59 12.65 5.73
CA VAL A 31 0.17 12.26 5.61
C VAL A 31 -0.78 13.45 5.72
N LYS A 32 -0.41 14.48 6.49
CA LYS A 32 -1.29 15.60 6.83
C LYS A 32 -1.27 16.66 5.73
N LEU A 33 -2.44 16.96 5.18
CA LEU A 33 -2.60 17.99 4.14
C LEU A 33 -2.04 19.36 4.56
N VAL A 34 -2.22 19.76 5.83
CA VAL A 34 -1.70 21.04 6.36
C VAL A 34 -0.17 21.11 6.25
N VAL A 35 0.54 20.01 6.50
CA VAL A 35 2.00 19.94 6.38
C VAL A 35 2.43 20.06 4.91
N LYS A 36 1.68 19.46 3.99
CA LYS A 36 1.93 19.62 2.54
C LYS A 36 1.75 21.05 2.06
N LEU A 37 0.69 21.72 2.51
CA LEU A 37 0.45 23.12 2.19
C LEU A 37 1.58 24.00 2.75
N ALA A 38 2.04 23.74 3.98
CA ALA A 38 3.20 24.41 4.55
C ALA A 38 4.48 24.14 3.73
N ALA A 39 4.67 22.93 3.19
CA ALA A 39 5.78 22.61 2.30
C ALA A 39 5.75 23.44 1.00
N ILE A 40 4.58 23.59 0.37
CA ILE A 40 4.39 24.43 -0.82
C ILE A 40 4.71 25.89 -0.48
N LEU A 41 4.13 26.43 0.60
CA LEU A 41 4.37 27.82 1.03
C LEU A 41 5.85 28.06 1.31
N PHE A 42 6.51 27.14 2.02
CA PHE A 42 7.94 27.20 2.31
C PHE A 42 8.78 27.27 1.04
N ILE A 43 8.57 26.37 0.07
CA ILE A 43 9.41 26.34 -1.12
C ILE A 43 9.16 27.56 -2.03
N TYR A 44 7.94 28.08 -2.05
CA TYR A 44 7.61 29.31 -2.78
C TYR A 44 8.14 30.58 -2.09
N ALA A 45 8.25 30.59 -0.76
CA ALA A 45 8.92 31.65 -0.03
C ALA A 45 10.43 31.67 -0.33
N LEU A 46 11.06 30.50 -0.48
CA LEU A 46 12.48 30.40 -0.82
C LEU A 46 12.80 30.79 -2.27
N GLN A 47 11.92 30.49 -3.22
CA GLN A 47 12.15 30.76 -4.65
C GLN A 47 10.87 31.13 -5.41
N PRO A 48 10.30 32.32 -5.15
CA PRO A 48 9.03 32.73 -5.74
C PRO A 48 9.14 32.78 -7.26
N ASN A 49 8.35 31.96 -7.94
CA ASN A 49 8.20 31.98 -9.39
C ASN A 49 6.94 31.23 -9.79
N PHE A 50 6.10 31.91 -10.58
CA PHE A 50 4.84 31.37 -11.08
C PHE A 50 4.85 31.29 -12.62
N ARG A 51 6.03 31.36 -13.25
CA ARG A 51 6.18 31.18 -14.71
C ARG A 51 6.25 29.69 -15.01
N PHE A 52 5.11 29.03 -15.02
CA PHE A 52 5.02 27.58 -15.16
C PHE A 52 5.65 27.04 -16.45
N GLY A 53 5.55 27.78 -17.55
CA GLY A 53 6.10 27.38 -18.85
C GLY A 53 5.29 26.27 -19.53
N PHE A 54 3.96 26.27 -19.33
CA PHE A 54 3.06 25.45 -20.12
C PHE A 54 3.03 25.97 -21.56
N GLY A 55 3.24 25.07 -22.52
CA GLY A 55 3.19 25.38 -23.95
C GLY A 55 3.06 24.09 -24.75
N PHE A 56 2.39 24.16 -25.90
CA PHE A 56 2.18 22.98 -26.76
C PHE A 56 3.48 22.51 -27.44
N LYS A 57 4.36 23.45 -27.77
CA LYS A 57 5.68 23.17 -28.34
C LYS A 57 6.71 23.18 -27.22
N ASN A 58 7.39 22.05 -27.01
CA ASN A 58 8.39 21.87 -25.96
C ASN A 58 7.92 22.31 -24.55
N PRO A 59 6.82 21.74 -24.03
CA PRO A 59 6.38 22.02 -22.67
C PRO A 59 7.51 21.76 -21.67
N ARG A 60 7.65 22.66 -20.69
CA ARG A 60 8.56 22.50 -19.55
C ARG A 60 8.01 21.54 -18.50
N LEU A 61 6.69 21.53 -18.33
CA LEU A 61 5.93 20.68 -17.39
C LEU A 61 4.87 19.87 -18.15
N PRO A 62 4.46 18.70 -17.65
CA PRO A 62 3.39 17.91 -18.26
C PRO A 62 2.10 18.72 -18.43
N LEU A 63 1.54 18.77 -19.65
CA LEU A 63 0.27 19.46 -19.94
C LEU A 63 -0.95 18.73 -19.38
N PHE A 64 -0.76 17.50 -18.88
CA PHE A 64 -1.78 16.73 -18.19
C PHE A 64 -2.49 17.52 -17.08
N TYR A 65 -1.72 18.17 -16.21
CA TYR A 65 -2.26 18.87 -15.05
C TYR A 65 -3.28 19.98 -15.41
N PRO A 66 -2.97 20.97 -16.26
CA PRO A 66 -3.95 21.98 -16.63
C PRO A 66 -5.13 21.41 -17.44
N PHE A 67 -4.93 20.37 -18.25
CA PHE A 67 -6.03 19.76 -18.99
C PHE A 67 -7.02 19.01 -18.11
N VAL A 68 -6.55 18.29 -17.08
CA VAL A 68 -7.45 17.63 -16.11
C VAL A 68 -8.26 18.66 -15.32
N VAL A 69 -7.66 19.80 -14.95
CA VAL A 69 -8.40 20.91 -14.32
C VAL A 69 -9.47 21.48 -15.27
N CYS A 70 -9.11 21.73 -16.53
CA CYS A 70 -10.05 22.21 -17.55
C CYS A 70 -11.22 21.23 -17.72
N LEU A 71 -10.93 19.93 -17.79
CA LEU A 71 -11.92 18.87 -17.95
C LEU A 71 -12.88 18.79 -16.74
N ALA A 72 -12.38 18.95 -15.51
CA ALA A 72 -13.23 19.02 -14.31
C ALA A 72 -14.23 20.19 -14.37
N VAL A 73 -13.77 21.36 -14.85
CA VAL A 73 -14.61 22.55 -15.02
C VAL A 73 -15.64 22.32 -16.12
N VAL A 74 -15.23 21.81 -17.27
CA VAL A 74 -16.13 21.49 -18.40
C VAL A 74 -17.22 20.51 -17.97
N ASN A 75 -16.87 19.42 -17.27
CA ASN A 75 -17.84 18.44 -16.76
C ASN A 75 -18.88 19.08 -15.84
N THR A 76 -18.45 20.02 -15.01
CA THR A 76 -19.35 20.74 -14.10
C THR A 76 -20.43 21.51 -14.85
N PHE A 77 -20.08 22.14 -15.98
CA PHE A 77 -21.04 22.82 -16.84
C PHE A 77 -21.89 21.86 -17.67
N LEU A 78 -21.29 20.81 -18.23
CA LEU A 78 -21.98 19.82 -19.06
C LEU A 78 -23.12 19.11 -18.31
N TYR A 79 -22.92 18.78 -17.04
CA TYR A 79 -23.91 18.06 -16.22
C TYR A 79 -24.76 18.98 -15.32
N GLY A 80 -24.65 20.31 -15.47
CA GLY A 80 -25.46 21.26 -14.70
C GLY A 80 -25.20 21.28 -13.19
N HIS A 81 -24.07 20.72 -12.73
CA HIS A 81 -23.76 20.64 -11.30
C HIS A 81 -23.36 21.98 -10.67
N PHE A 82 -23.17 23.04 -11.47
CA PHE A 82 -22.80 24.36 -10.98
C PHE A 82 -23.88 25.04 -10.11
N PHE A 83 -25.10 24.52 -10.06
CA PHE A 83 -26.15 24.99 -9.14
C PHE A 83 -26.10 24.33 -7.76
N GLN A 84 -25.33 23.25 -7.58
CA GLN A 84 -25.26 22.50 -6.32
C GLN A 84 -24.07 22.96 -5.48
N LEU A 85 -24.32 23.73 -4.42
CA LEU A 85 -23.27 24.25 -3.54
C LEU A 85 -22.35 23.17 -2.97
N ASN A 86 -22.92 22.03 -2.54
CA ASN A 86 -22.15 20.92 -1.98
C ASN A 86 -21.17 20.36 -3.01
N TYR A 87 -21.60 20.21 -4.26
CA TYR A 87 -20.73 19.76 -5.36
C TYR A 87 -19.68 20.83 -5.72
N LEU A 88 -20.03 22.13 -5.74
CA LEU A 88 -19.06 23.19 -6.00
C LEU A 88 -17.91 23.18 -4.97
N LEU A 89 -18.18 22.84 -3.71
CA LEU A 89 -17.14 22.64 -2.71
C LEU A 89 -16.26 21.43 -3.06
N VAL A 90 -16.85 20.30 -3.44
CA VAL A 90 -16.11 19.11 -3.91
C VAL A 90 -15.19 19.46 -5.08
N LEU A 91 -15.71 20.14 -6.10
CA LEU A 91 -14.95 20.63 -7.24
C LEU A 91 -13.80 21.54 -6.81
N THR A 92 -14.07 22.51 -5.92
CA THR A 92 -13.06 23.47 -5.44
C THR A 92 -11.92 22.77 -4.72
N PHE A 93 -12.22 21.83 -3.81
CA PHE A 93 -11.19 21.05 -3.12
C PHE A 93 -10.43 20.14 -4.08
N GLY A 94 -11.13 19.51 -5.04
CA GLY A 94 -10.54 18.70 -6.10
C GLY A 94 -9.56 19.46 -6.97
N ILE A 95 -9.96 20.62 -7.51
CA ILE A 95 -9.08 21.53 -8.25
C ILE A 95 -7.90 21.96 -7.36
N GLY A 96 -8.13 22.18 -6.06
CA GLY A 96 -7.08 22.45 -5.09
C GLY A 96 -5.97 21.37 -5.06
N PHE A 97 -6.32 20.09 -5.12
CA PHE A 97 -5.34 18.99 -5.21
C PHE A 97 -4.53 19.03 -6.52
N TRP A 98 -5.19 19.28 -7.66
CA TRP A 98 -4.50 19.42 -8.94
C TRP A 98 -3.58 20.64 -8.98
N MET A 99 -4.02 21.77 -8.41
CA MET A 99 -3.18 22.96 -8.25
C MET A 99 -1.97 22.69 -7.36
N ALA A 100 -2.14 21.95 -6.26
CA ALA A 100 -1.02 21.53 -5.41
C ALA A 100 -0.01 20.66 -6.19
N CYS A 101 -0.48 19.76 -7.06
CA CYS A 101 0.41 19.01 -7.96
C CYS A 101 1.20 19.93 -8.90
N ILE A 102 0.53 20.89 -9.55
CA ILE A 102 1.16 21.87 -10.46
C ILE A 102 2.26 22.67 -9.73
N LEU A 103 1.94 23.16 -8.53
CA LEU A 103 2.89 23.94 -7.73
C LEU A 103 4.10 23.08 -7.30
N ALA A 104 3.87 21.83 -6.90
CA ALA A 104 4.93 20.90 -6.50
C ALA A 104 5.85 20.54 -7.68
N VAL A 105 5.29 20.07 -8.80
CA VAL A 105 6.09 19.66 -9.97
C VAL A 105 6.87 20.84 -10.54
N HIS A 106 6.28 22.05 -10.53
CA HIS A 106 6.96 23.26 -10.98
C HIS A 106 8.23 23.54 -10.17
N GLN A 107 8.12 23.49 -8.84
CA GLN A 107 9.25 23.79 -7.96
C GLN A 107 10.31 22.69 -8.03
N ILE A 108 9.91 21.42 -8.09
CA ILE A 108 10.85 20.30 -8.30
C ILE A 108 11.62 20.50 -9.60
N LYS A 109 10.92 20.76 -10.72
CA LYS A 109 11.58 20.96 -12.02
C LYS A 109 12.53 22.16 -12.00
N ARG A 110 12.16 23.27 -11.35
CA ARG A 110 13.05 24.45 -11.20
C ARG A 110 14.32 24.13 -10.43
N ILE A 111 14.21 23.41 -9.33
CA ILE A 111 15.37 23.00 -8.53
C ILE A 111 16.27 22.11 -9.37
N VAL A 112 15.68 21.11 -10.06
CA VAL A 112 16.46 20.19 -10.89
C VAL A 112 17.22 20.93 -11.99
N GLU A 113 16.59 21.89 -12.66
CA GLU A 113 17.25 22.70 -13.70
C GLU A 113 18.42 23.52 -13.14
N LYS A 114 18.23 24.19 -12.00
CA LYS A 114 19.21 25.14 -11.44
C LYS A 114 20.32 24.51 -10.61
N THR A 115 20.12 23.31 -10.08
CA THR A 115 21.05 22.68 -9.16
C THR A 115 21.81 21.55 -9.83
N ASP A 116 23.11 21.45 -9.60
CA ASP A 116 23.93 20.36 -10.12
C ASP A 116 23.35 18.98 -9.83
N ALA A 117 23.44 18.08 -10.82
CA ALA A 117 22.89 16.72 -10.72
C ALA A 117 23.46 15.97 -9.52
N GLN A 118 24.75 16.18 -9.22
CA GLN A 118 25.42 15.58 -8.07
C GLN A 118 24.84 16.04 -6.73
N ILE A 119 24.51 17.34 -6.59
CA ILE A 119 23.91 17.87 -5.34
C ILE A 119 22.52 17.27 -5.14
N ILE A 120 21.73 17.14 -6.21
CA ILE A 120 20.41 16.51 -6.15
C ILE A 120 20.53 15.02 -5.79
N TYR A 121 21.47 14.30 -6.40
CA TYR A 121 21.78 12.92 -6.05
C TYR A 121 22.10 12.77 -4.56
N GLN A 122 22.99 13.61 -4.01
CA GLN A 122 23.31 13.57 -2.57
C GLN A 122 22.10 13.91 -1.69
N THR A 123 21.26 14.86 -2.13
CA THR A 123 20.01 15.21 -1.44
C THR A 123 19.06 14.00 -1.36
N LEU A 124 18.92 13.26 -2.47
CA LEU A 124 18.11 12.04 -2.53
C LEU A 124 18.71 10.90 -1.68
N VAL A 125 20.03 10.74 -1.67
CA VAL A 125 20.71 9.79 -0.77
C VAL A 125 20.33 10.05 0.69
N VAL A 126 20.41 11.31 1.13
CA VAL A 126 20.03 11.70 2.51
C VAL A 126 18.55 11.44 2.76
N PHE A 127 17.67 11.79 1.82
CA PHE A 127 16.23 11.50 1.93
C PHE A 127 15.96 10.00 2.17
N PHE A 128 16.56 9.12 1.37
CA PHE A 128 16.39 7.66 1.51
C PHE A 128 17.01 7.08 2.77
N LEU A 129 18.14 7.62 3.22
CA LEU A 129 18.74 7.25 4.50
C LEU A 129 17.83 7.63 5.67
N LEU A 130 17.28 8.84 5.68
CA LEU A 130 16.31 9.26 6.67
C LEU A 130 15.07 8.35 6.65
N ASN A 131 14.57 7.98 5.47
CA ASN A 131 13.44 7.04 5.34
C ASN A 131 13.74 5.67 5.97
N THR A 132 14.95 5.16 5.70
CA THR A 132 15.42 3.88 6.25
C THR A 132 15.56 3.98 7.77
N CYS A 133 16.17 5.04 8.29
CA CYS A 133 16.34 5.23 9.73
C CYS A 133 15.00 5.33 10.46
N VAL A 134 14.04 6.09 9.93
CA VAL A 134 12.69 6.20 10.52
C VAL A 134 11.95 4.87 10.47
N SER A 135 12.05 4.13 9.36
CA SER A 135 11.45 2.79 9.25
C SER A 135 12.07 1.79 10.24
N ALA A 136 13.41 1.82 10.38
CA ALA A 136 14.13 0.99 11.35
C ALA A 136 13.75 1.35 12.79
N PHE A 137 13.63 2.64 13.11
CA PHE A 137 13.16 3.09 14.42
C PHE A 137 11.74 2.61 14.72
N GLN A 138 10.81 2.69 13.74
CA GLN A 138 9.45 2.17 13.88
C GLN A 138 9.47 0.66 14.15
N TYR A 139 10.27 -0.12 13.41
CA TYR A 139 10.45 -1.55 13.65
C TYR A 139 11.02 -1.85 15.05
N LEU A 140 12.10 -1.18 15.44
CA LEU A 140 12.74 -1.36 16.75
C LEU A 140 11.79 -1.05 17.89
N ARG A 141 10.98 0.01 17.76
CA ARG A 141 9.93 0.32 18.74
C ARG A 141 8.95 -0.85 18.92
N ILE A 142 8.54 -1.52 17.85
CA ILE A 142 7.67 -2.71 17.92
C ILE A 142 8.40 -3.87 18.60
N VAL A 143 9.68 -4.10 18.28
CA VAL A 143 10.51 -5.11 18.95
C VAL A 143 10.58 -4.85 20.46
N PHE A 144 10.79 -3.60 20.87
CA PHE A 144 10.80 -3.21 22.29
C PHE A 144 9.42 -3.37 22.95
N GLU A 145 8.33 -2.99 22.27
CA GLU A 145 6.96 -3.13 22.80
C GLU A 145 6.54 -4.59 22.98
N THR A 146 6.97 -5.48 22.06
CA THR A 146 6.59 -6.90 22.07
C THR A 146 7.55 -7.80 22.81
N GLY A 147 8.81 -7.36 23.01
CA GLY A 147 9.91 -8.21 23.47
C GLY A 147 10.37 -9.26 22.45
N ALA A 148 9.78 -9.28 21.24
CA ALA A 148 10.06 -10.27 20.21
C ALA A 148 11.00 -9.69 19.14
N LEU A 149 12.14 -10.35 18.89
CA LEU A 149 13.07 -9.95 17.83
C LEU A 149 12.44 -9.97 16.44
N ASN A 150 11.53 -10.91 16.19
CA ASN A 150 10.73 -11.00 14.98
C ASN A 150 9.24 -10.79 15.29
N PRO A 151 8.74 -9.54 15.26
CA PRO A 151 7.35 -9.24 15.55
C PRO A 151 6.37 -9.81 14.52
N PHE A 152 6.83 -10.21 13.32
CA PHE A 152 5.96 -10.87 12.33
C PHE A 152 5.46 -12.26 12.77
N LEU A 153 6.15 -12.88 13.73
CA LEU A 153 5.74 -14.16 14.33
C LEU A 153 5.05 -13.97 15.69
N TYR A 154 4.99 -12.73 16.20
CA TYR A 154 4.44 -12.43 17.50
C TYR A 154 2.90 -12.42 17.45
N GLN A 155 2.29 -13.40 18.11
CA GLN A 155 0.83 -13.56 18.18
C GLN A 155 0.17 -12.91 19.39
N GLY A 156 0.96 -12.39 20.35
CA GLY A 156 0.41 -11.68 21.52
C GLY A 156 -0.26 -10.36 21.15
N ASN A 157 -0.77 -9.65 22.16
CA ASN A 157 -1.50 -8.38 21.98
C ASN A 157 -2.63 -8.48 20.95
N TYR A 158 -3.40 -9.57 21.01
CA TYR A 158 -4.51 -9.84 20.10
C TYR A 158 -4.10 -9.86 18.63
N GLN A 159 -2.89 -10.34 18.35
CA GLN A 159 -2.29 -10.37 17.01
C GLN A 159 -2.14 -9.00 16.33
N LYS A 160 -2.02 -7.91 17.12
CA LYS A 160 -1.78 -6.55 16.60
C LYS A 160 -0.60 -6.49 15.62
N TYR A 161 0.50 -7.15 15.96
CA TYR A 161 1.73 -7.12 15.16
C TYR A 161 1.72 -8.25 14.13
N PHE A 162 1.99 -9.52 14.43
CA PHE A 162 1.84 -10.67 13.51
C PHE A 162 1.90 -10.35 11.99
N ILE A 163 0.86 -10.65 11.21
CA ILE A 163 0.80 -10.36 9.76
C ILE A 163 0.75 -8.86 9.44
N SER A 164 0.22 -8.05 10.35
CA SER A 164 0.04 -6.60 10.22
C SER A 164 1.25 -5.77 10.68
N THR A 165 2.37 -6.41 11.04
CA THR A 165 3.56 -5.72 11.57
C THR A 165 4.04 -4.67 10.58
N GLY A 166 4.01 -5.00 9.28
CA GLY A 166 4.41 -4.10 8.22
C GLY A 166 3.53 -2.85 8.10
N ASP A 167 2.25 -2.91 8.48
CA ASP A 167 1.31 -1.78 8.43
C ASP A 167 1.72 -0.61 9.35
N TYR A 168 2.54 -0.92 10.36
CA TYR A 168 3.09 0.06 11.30
C TYR A 168 4.42 0.68 10.84
N ILE A 169 5.00 0.19 9.73
CA ILE A 169 6.29 0.66 9.20
C ILE A 169 6.03 1.64 8.05
N LYS A 170 5.58 2.83 8.44
CA LYS A 170 5.12 3.91 7.58
C LYS A 170 6.23 4.80 7.02
N GLY A 171 7.47 4.66 7.52
CA GLY A 171 8.60 5.49 7.08
C GLY A 171 8.38 6.98 7.32
N LEU A 172 8.99 7.83 6.48
CA LEU A 172 8.94 9.28 6.61
C LEU A 172 7.61 9.92 6.21
N SER A 173 6.78 9.24 5.41
CA SER A 173 5.48 9.79 5.00
C SER A 173 4.45 9.77 6.12
N PHE A 174 4.63 8.91 7.13
CA PHE A 174 3.67 8.65 8.21
C PHE A 174 2.26 8.28 7.74
N ASP A 175 2.10 7.91 6.47
CA ASP A 175 0.84 7.65 5.80
C ASP A 175 0.45 6.17 5.93
N THR A 176 0.71 5.39 4.88
CA THR A 176 0.53 3.94 4.85
C THR A 176 1.87 3.24 4.65
N SER A 177 1.95 1.98 5.11
CA SER A 177 3.08 1.09 4.81
C SER A 177 3.30 0.93 3.31
N THR A 178 2.22 0.96 2.52
CA THR A 178 2.28 0.90 1.05
C THR A 178 2.94 2.14 0.45
N THR A 179 2.68 3.35 0.96
CA THR A 179 3.39 4.58 0.55
C THR A 179 4.90 4.44 0.80
N ASN A 180 5.30 3.92 1.97
CA ASN A 180 6.71 3.65 2.29
C ASN A 180 7.31 2.56 1.38
N ALA A 181 6.55 1.51 1.09
CA ALA A 181 6.96 0.44 0.18
C ALA A 181 7.29 1.02 -1.20
N VAL A 182 6.41 1.86 -1.76
CA VAL A 182 6.60 2.50 -3.07
C VAL A 182 7.81 3.44 -3.08
N ILE A 183 8.00 4.24 -2.03
CA ILE A 183 9.21 5.07 -1.90
C ILE A 183 10.46 4.19 -2.02
N ASN A 184 10.55 3.11 -1.23
CA ASN A 184 11.69 2.20 -1.29
C ASN A 184 11.81 1.46 -2.63
N ALA A 185 10.72 1.13 -3.30
CA ALA A 185 10.73 0.56 -4.64
C ALA A 185 11.42 1.50 -5.66
N PHE A 186 11.13 2.80 -5.61
CA PHE A 186 11.86 3.78 -6.42
C PHE A 186 13.34 3.85 -6.05
N GLY A 187 13.65 3.80 -4.74
CA GLY A 187 15.03 3.76 -4.24
C GLY A 187 15.84 2.56 -4.75
N ILE A 188 15.24 1.37 -4.78
CA ILE A 188 15.89 0.15 -5.29
C ILE A 188 16.32 0.35 -6.75
N VAL A 189 15.41 0.77 -7.63
CA VAL A 189 15.72 0.97 -9.06
C VAL A 189 16.74 2.08 -9.25
N PHE A 190 16.57 3.21 -8.55
CA PHE A 190 17.47 4.36 -8.64
C PHE A 190 18.90 4.00 -8.20
N PHE A 191 19.08 3.44 -7.00
CA PHE A 191 20.41 3.14 -6.47
C PHE A 191 21.09 1.96 -7.15
N LEU A 192 20.32 0.99 -7.66
CA LEU A 192 20.85 -0.09 -8.49
C LEU A 192 21.47 0.47 -9.79
N SER A 193 20.82 1.45 -10.41
CA SER A 193 21.37 2.13 -11.59
C SER A 193 22.57 3.01 -11.24
N LYS A 194 22.58 3.63 -10.06
CA LYS A 194 23.69 4.49 -9.58
C LYS A 194 24.87 3.73 -9.00
N ARG A 195 24.82 2.40 -9.02
CA ARG A 195 25.85 1.52 -8.45
C ARG A 195 26.06 1.72 -6.94
N ALA A 196 25.03 2.18 -6.24
CA ALA A 196 25.03 2.37 -4.79
C ALA A 196 24.45 1.13 -4.11
N TRP A 197 25.22 0.05 -4.11
CA TRP A 197 24.76 -1.28 -3.69
C TRP A 197 24.23 -1.33 -2.26
N LEU A 198 24.92 -0.67 -1.33
CA LEU A 198 24.49 -0.63 0.07
C LEU A 198 23.10 0.01 0.21
N LEU A 199 22.88 1.15 -0.46
CA LEU A 199 21.57 1.83 -0.43
C LEU A 199 20.48 0.99 -1.12
N THR A 200 20.83 0.27 -2.19
CA THR A 200 19.91 -0.68 -2.84
C THR A 200 19.45 -1.77 -1.85
N MET A 201 20.38 -2.34 -1.09
CA MET A 201 20.08 -3.35 -0.07
C MET A 201 19.27 -2.76 1.09
N MET A 202 19.61 -1.55 1.55
CA MET A 202 18.85 -0.85 2.59
C MET A 202 17.40 -0.57 2.17
N CYS A 203 17.17 -0.09 0.94
CA CYS A 203 15.82 0.09 0.41
C CYS A 203 15.10 -1.26 0.26
N THR A 204 15.79 -2.33 -0.16
CA THR A 204 15.20 -3.67 -0.25
C THR A 204 14.75 -4.19 1.12
N VAL A 205 15.60 -4.11 2.14
CA VAL A 205 15.26 -4.55 3.51
C VAL A 205 14.11 -3.71 4.07
N THR A 206 14.14 -2.40 3.86
CA THR A 206 13.08 -1.49 4.32
C THR A 206 11.75 -1.80 3.62
N LEU A 207 11.77 -2.02 2.31
CA LEU A 207 10.60 -2.46 1.53
C LEU A 207 10.03 -3.76 2.13
N LEU A 208 10.87 -4.77 2.38
CA LEU A 208 10.44 -6.06 2.92
C LEU A 208 9.76 -5.89 4.29
N PHE A 209 10.30 -5.04 5.16
CA PHE A 209 9.68 -4.76 6.45
C PHE A 209 8.29 -4.12 6.34
N THR A 210 7.96 -3.40 5.26
CA THR A 210 6.59 -2.91 5.07
C THR A 210 5.58 -4.03 4.77
N ALA A 211 6.05 -5.22 4.39
CA ALA A 211 5.24 -6.40 4.05
C ALA A 211 4.13 -6.17 3.02
N SER A 212 4.28 -5.16 2.14
CA SER A 212 3.33 -4.90 1.07
C SER A 212 3.49 -5.91 -0.08
N ASN A 213 2.74 -7.01 -0.03
CA ASN A 213 2.84 -8.13 -0.98
C ASN A 213 2.69 -7.70 -2.45
N LEU A 214 1.77 -6.77 -2.74
CA LEU A 214 1.56 -6.26 -4.10
C LEU A 214 2.78 -5.45 -4.60
N VAL A 215 3.32 -4.56 -3.77
CA VAL A 215 4.52 -3.77 -4.13
C VAL A 215 5.73 -4.68 -4.29
N ASN A 216 5.88 -5.68 -3.41
CA ASN A 216 6.93 -6.70 -3.51
C ASN A 216 6.86 -7.45 -4.84
N LEU A 217 5.66 -7.88 -5.26
CA LEU A 217 5.47 -8.56 -6.54
C LEU A 217 5.85 -7.67 -7.73
N VAL A 218 5.41 -6.41 -7.73
CA VAL A 218 5.72 -5.43 -8.79
C VAL A 218 7.22 -5.14 -8.87
N VAL A 219 7.89 -4.97 -7.72
CA VAL A 219 9.35 -4.80 -7.66
C VAL A 219 10.07 -6.05 -8.14
N PHE A 220 9.61 -7.24 -7.72
CA PHE A 220 10.19 -8.50 -8.15
C PHE A 220 10.14 -8.65 -9.68
N ALA A 221 8.98 -8.41 -10.30
CA ALA A 221 8.81 -8.42 -11.75
C ALA A 221 9.70 -7.38 -12.46
N THR A 222 9.82 -6.18 -11.88
CA THR A 222 10.68 -5.13 -12.43
C THR A 222 12.17 -5.51 -12.37
N LEU A 223 12.63 -6.06 -11.25
CA LEU A 223 14.00 -6.55 -11.11
C LEU A 223 14.29 -7.72 -12.05
N LEU A 224 13.31 -8.60 -12.29
CA LEU A 224 13.43 -9.69 -13.25
C LEU A 224 13.61 -9.14 -14.68
N LEU A 225 12.81 -8.15 -15.07
CA LEU A 225 12.96 -7.48 -16.37
C LEU A 225 14.33 -6.82 -16.51
N LEU A 226 14.81 -6.13 -15.46
CA LEU A 226 16.14 -5.53 -15.45
C LEU A 226 17.27 -6.57 -15.52
N PHE A 227 17.12 -7.71 -14.85
CA PHE A 227 18.07 -8.81 -14.89
C PHE A 227 18.25 -9.37 -16.30
N VAL A 228 17.15 -9.47 -17.06
CA VAL A 228 17.15 -9.98 -18.43
C VAL A 228 17.74 -8.96 -19.40
N PHE A 229 17.24 -7.72 -19.40
CA PHE A 229 17.43 -6.82 -20.55
C PHE A 229 18.44 -5.68 -20.37
N ASN A 230 18.78 -5.24 -19.16
CA ASN A 230 19.50 -3.96 -19.02
C ASN A 230 20.41 -3.85 -17.78
N THR A 231 21.19 -4.89 -17.49
CA THR A 231 22.11 -4.90 -16.33
C THR A 231 23.44 -5.60 -16.60
N HIS A 232 24.50 -5.08 -15.99
CA HIS A 232 25.84 -5.70 -16.01
C HIS A 232 25.99 -6.80 -14.95
N LYS A 233 27.06 -7.61 -15.05
CA LYS A 233 27.33 -8.75 -14.14
C LYS A 233 27.17 -8.40 -12.65
N VAL A 234 27.73 -7.27 -12.21
CA VAL A 234 27.64 -6.82 -10.80
C VAL A 234 26.20 -6.49 -10.40
N GLN A 235 25.45 -5.79 -11.25
CA GLN A 235 24.04 -5.48 -10.99
C GLN A 235 23.19 -6.75 -10.93
N LYS A 236 23.46 -7.73 -11.81
CA LYS A 236 22.80 -9.04 -11.77
C LYS A 236 23.05 -9.75 -10.45
N THR A 237 24.28 -9.73 -9.92
CA THR A 237 24.59 -10.27 -8.59
C THR A 237 23.79 -9.57 -7.49
N VAL A 238 23.68 -8.25 -7.53
CA VAL A 238 22.88 -7.48 -6.55
C VAL A 238 21.39 -7.82 -6.67
N ILE A 239 20.86 -7.95 -7.90
CA ILE A 239 19.47 -8.39 -8.11
C ILE A 239 19.22 -9.78 -7.53
N VAL A 240 20.13 -10.73 -7.76
CA VAL A 240 20.04 -12.08 -7.16
C VAL A 240 20.05 -12.01 -5.64
N ALA A 241 20.88 -11.13 -5.05
CA ALA A 241 20.89 -10.90 -3.61
C ALA A 241 19.56 -10.31 -3.11
N CYS A 242 18.95 -9.38 -3.84
CA CYS A 242 17.60 -8.88 -3.55
C CYS A 242 16.57 -10.03 -3.59
N PHE A 243 16.59 -10.89 -4.61
CA PHE A 243 15.69 -12.05 -4.69
C PHE A 243 15.89 -13.02 -3.54
N ALA A 244 17.14 -13.29 -3.14
CA ALA A 244 17.43 -14.10 -1.97
C ALA A 244 16.82 -13.48 -0.69
N LEU A 245 16.90 -12.15 -0.53
CA LEU A 245 16.25 -11.45 0.58
C LEU A 245 14.72 -11.59 0.56
N PHE A 246 14.08 -11.48 -0.62
CA PHE A 246 12.64 -11.74 -0.75
C PHE A 246 12.28 -13.16 -0.29
N VAL A 247 13.01 -14.17 -0.77
CA VAL A 247 12.77 -15.58 -0.41
C VAL A 247 12.98 -15.81 1.09
N VAL A 248 14.09 -15.32 1.66
CA VAL A 248 14.39 -15.45 3.09
C VAL A 248 13.32 -14.75 3.93
N PHE A 249 12.90 -13.55 3.54
CA PHE A 249 11.85 -12.83 4.24
C PHE A 249 10.55 -13.62 4.25
N MET A 250 10.09 -14.10 3.09
CA MET A 250 8.85 -14.86 2.96
C MET A 250 8.93 -16.24 3.61
N ALA A 251 10.10 -16.87 3.69
CA ALA A 251 10.25 -18.21 4.29
C ALA A 251 10.50 -18.19 5.80
N LYS A 252 11.22 -17.18 6.31
CA LYS A 252 11.74 -17.16 7.69
C LYS A 252 11.24 -15.99 8.52
N VAL A 253 11.05 -14.82 7.92
CA VAL A 253 10.62 -13.62 8.66
C VAL A 253 9.10 -13.56 8.76
N SER A 254 8.39 -13.72 7.63
CA SER A 254 6.93 -13.63 7.55
C SER A 254 6.31 -14.76 6.69
N PRO A 255 6.38 -16.02 7.12
CA PRO A 255 5.79 -17.16 6.42
C PRO A 255 4.27 -17.06 6.19
N GLN A 256 3.57 -16.27 7.02
CA GLN A 256 2.14 -16.03 6.91
C GLN A 256 1.80 -15.16 5.70
N ASN A 257 2.64 -14.16 5.39
CA ASN A 257 2.45 -13.33 4.20
C ASN A 257 2.59 -14.13 2.90
N ASN A 258 3.45 -15.16 2.90
CA ASN A 258 3.52 -16.09 1.76
C ASN A 258 2.19 -16.82 1.54
N ARG A 259 1.59 -17.36 2.60
CA ARG A 259 0.28 -18.03 2.49
C ARG A 259 -0.81 -17.06 2.03
N TYR A 260 -0.80 -15.83 2.53
CA TYR A 260 -1.73 -14.79 2.08
C TYR A 260 -1.57 -14.50 0.58
N ALA A 261 -0.34 -14.30 0.11
CA ALA A 261 -0.06 -14.02 -1.31
C ALA A 261 -0.50 -15.18 -2.22
N VAL A 262 -0.22 -16.42 -1.82
CA VAL A 262 -0.66 -17.63 -2.54
C VAL A 262 -2.18 -17.70 -2.59
N ASN A 263 -2.88 -17.51 -1.46
CA ASN A 263 -4.34 -17.53 -1.42
C ASN A 263 -4.98 -16.46 -2.31
N VAL A 264 -4.40 -15.26 -2.37
CA VAL A 264 -4.87 -14.19 -3.26
C VAL A 264 -4.67 -14.58 -4.72
N PHE A 265 -3.51 -15.13 -5.06
CA PHE A 265 -3.22 -15.61 -6.41
C PHE A 265 -4.20 -16.72 -6.84
N GLU A 266 -4.41 -17.72 -5.98
CA GLU A 266 -5.35 -18.82 -6.23
C GLU A 266 -6.78 -18.31 -6.47
N LYS A 267 -7.25 -17.35 -5.67
CA LYS A 267 -8.57 -16.73 -5.86
C LYS A 267 -8.68 -15.97 -7.19
N VAL A 268 -7.65 -15.21 -7.56
CA VAL A 268 -7.65 -14.41 -8.79
C VAL A 268 -7.64 -15.30 -10.04
N PHE A 269 -6.84 -16.37 -10.03
CA PHE A 269 -6.74 -17.27 -11.18
C PHE A 269 -7.78 -18.40 -11.18
N GLY A 270 -8.71 -18.41 -10.22
CA GLY A 270 -9.72 -19.46 -10.11
C GLY A 270 -9.11 -20.85 -9.90
N ILE A 271 -7.86 -20.92 -9.42
CA ILE A 271 -7.19 -22.17 -9.07
C ILE A 271 -7.84 -22.61 -7.77
N ARG A 272 -8.99 -23.28 -7.89
CA ARG A 272 -9.62 -24.00 -6.80
C ARG A 272 -8.65 -25.09 -6.39
N ASN A 273 -7.80 -24.79 -5.42
CA ASN A 273 -7.54 -25.81 -4.43
C ASN A 273 -8.92 -26.11 -3.86
N GLU A 274 -9.40 -27.33 -4.08
CA GLU A 274 -10.43 -27.92 -3.24
C GLU A 274 -9.92 -27.74 -1.82
N THR A 275 -10.27 -26.60 -1.23
CA THR A 275 -10.00 -26.35 0.15
C THR A 275 -10.83 -27.44 0.76
N ARG A 276 -10.15 -28.46 1.30
CA ARG A 276 -10.70 -29.43 2.23
C ARG A 276 -11.78 -28.66 2.93
N THR A 277 -13.04 -28.90 2.58
CA THR A 277 -14.15 -28.45 3.41
C THR A 277 -13.66 -28.84 4.77
N ALA A 278 -13.53 -27.86 5.68
CA ALA A 278 -13.23 -28.19 7.05
C ALA A 278 -14.33 -29.18 7.38
N GLN A 279 -14.02 -30.48 7.27
CA GLN A 279 -14.95 -31.56 7.53
C GLN A 279 -15.36 -31.17 8.92
N ALA A 280 -16.60 -30.70 9.07
CA ALA A 280 -17.08 -30.13 10.32
C ALA A 280 -16.61 -31.11 11.35
N LYS A 281 -15.62 -30.72 12.19
CA LYS A 281 -14.80 -31.68 12.94
C LYS A 281 -15.78 -32.69 13.49
N PRO A 282 -15.79 -33.95 13.00
CA PRO A 282 -16.92 -34.84 13.24
C PRO A 282 -17.17 -34.78 14.73
N VAL A 283 -18.38 -34.35 15.10
CA VAL A 283 -18.71 -34.07 16.51
C VAL A 283 -18.23 -35.26 17.29
N ASP A 284 -17.34 -35.02 18.24
CA ASP A 284 -16.59 -36.08 18.89
C ASP A 284 -17.58 -37.13 19.39
N VAL A 285 -17.45 -38.36 18.87
CA VAL A 285 -18.40 -39.46 19.13
C VAL A 285 -18.53 -39.70 20.64
N ARG A 286 -17.53 -39.30 21.43
CA ARG A 286 -17.54 -39.32 22.90
C ARG A 286 -18.68 -38.51 23.53
N ILE A 287 -19.07 -37.38 22.92
CA ILE A 287 -20.01 -36.41 23.50
C ILE A 287 -21.45 -36.68 23.04
N LEU A 288 -21.63 -37.40 21.93
CA LEU A 288 -22.96 -37.68 21.37
C LEU A 288 -23.70 -38.74 22.19
N PRO A 289 -25.00 -38.56 22.49
CA PRO A 289 -25.81 -39.59 23.14
C PRO A 289 -25.98 -40.81 22.24
N ASP A 290 -25.97 -42.01 22.84
CA ASP A 290 -25.96 -43.29 22.11
C ASP A 290 -27.19 -43.50 21.22
N SER A 291 -28.29 -42.82 21.54
CA SER A 291 -29.54 -42.81 20.76
C SER A 291 -29.36 -42.21 19.36
N VAL A 292 -28.37 -41.34 19.16
CA VAL A 292 -28.09 -40.65 17.90
C VAL A 292 -26.97 -41.35 17.11
N LEU A 293 -26.30 -42.34 17.72
CA LEU A 293 -25.17 -43.04 17.13
C LEU A 293 -25.61 -44.30 16.37
N THR A 294 -25.05 -44.46 15.17
CA THR A 294 -25.10 -45.72 14.42
C THR A 294 -24.39 -46.84 15.19
N VAL A 295 -24.67 -48.10 14.84
CA VAL A 295 -24.06 -49.27 15.49
C VAL A 295 -22.53 -49.22 15.45
N GLU A 296 -21.96 -48.81 14.31
CA GLU A 296 -20.50 -48.69 14.16
C GLU A 296 -19.93 -47.53 14.97
N GLN A 297 -20.63 -46.39 15.04
CA GLN A 297 -20.22 -45.26 15.89
C GLN A 297 -20.30 -45.59 17.39
N ARG A 298 -21.25 -46.42 17.83
CA ARG A 298 -21.28 -46.90 19.22
C ARG A 298 -20.09 -47.79 19.53
N LYS A 299 -19.73 -48.71 18.62
CA LYS A 299 -18.52 -49.54 18.77
C LYS A 299 -17.27 -48.67 18.85
N GLU A 300 -17.17 -47.65 17.98
CA GLU A 300 -16.07 -46.69 18.01
C GLU A 300 -16.03 -45.90 19.33
N LYS A 301 -17.18 -45.42 19.82
CA LYS A 301 -17.29 -44.70 21.09
C LYS A 301 -16.81 -45.56 22.26
N VAL A 302 -17.28 -46.81 22.34
CA VAL A 302 -16.90 -47.76 23.38
C VAL A 302 -15.39 -48.03 23.32
N ALA A 303 -14.84 -48.29 22.13
CA ALA A 303 -13.41 -48.53 21.95
C ALA A 303 -12.58 -47.31 22.40
N ARG A 304 -12.96 -46.10 22.02
CA ARG A 304 -12.27 -44.87 22.43
C ARG A 304 -12.34 -44.63 23.93
N LEU A 305 -13.53 -44.75 24.54
CA LEU A 305 -13.69 -44.59 25.99
C LEU A 305 -12.91 -45.64 26.79
N TYR A 306 -12.86 -46.87 26.28
CA TYR A 306 -12.07 -47.94 26.87
C TYR A 306 -10.56 -47.64 26.79
N LEU A 307 -10.05 -47.25 25.62
CA LEU A 307 -8.65 -46.86 25.45
C LEU A 307 -8.28 -45.65 26.31
N ASP A 308 -9.18 -44.67 26.44
CA ASP A 308 -8.98 -43.49 27.30
C ASP A 308 -8.91 -43.90 28.79
N SER A 309 -9.77 -44.83 29.22
CA SER A 309 -9.74 -45.39 30.58
C SER A 309 -8.44 -46.16 30.85
N LEU A 310 -8.00 -46.96 29.89
CA LEU A 310 -6.76 -47.74 29.98
C LEU A 310 -5.54 -46.81 30.02
N GLY A 311 -5.51 -45.78 29.17
CA GLY A 311 -4.51 -44.73 29.20
C GLY A 311 -4.47 -43.96 30.53
N ALA A 312 -5.63 -43.63 31.09
CA ALA A 312 -5.73 -42.97 32.39
C ALA A 312 -5.18 -43.86 33.52
N SER A 313 -5.46 -45.16 33.50
CA SER A 313 -4.92 -46.12 34.48
C SER A 313 -3.40 -46.26 34.39
N ILE A 314 -2.84 -46.32 33.17
CA ILE A 314 -1.40 -46.36 32.94
C ILE A 314 -0.75 -45.06 33.40
N ALA A 315 -1.36 -43.90 33.10
CA ALA A 315 -0.86 -42.60 33.52
C ALA A 315 -0.90 -42.43 35.05
N ALA A 316 -1.92 -42.94 35.73
CA ALA A 316 -2.00 -42.97 37.18
C ALA A 316 -0.88 -43.82 37.78
N LYS A 317 -0.66 -45.02 37.24
CA LYS A 317 0.42 -45.91 37.67
C LYS A 317 1.81 -45.30 37.45
N ARG A 318 2.05 -44.68 36.29
CA ARG A 318 3.30 -43.94 36.02
C ARG A 318 3.48 -42.72 36.92
N ARG A 319 2.40 -42.04 37.34
CA ARG A 319 2.50 -40.94 38.31
C ARG A 319 2.91 -41.43 39.70
N GLU A 320 2.49 -42.63 40.10
CA GLU A 320 2.96 -43.25 41.35
C GLU A 320 4.41 -43.71 41.25
N GLU A 321 4.81 -44.34 40.14
CA GLU A 321 6.19 -44.73 39.88
C GLU A 321 7.12 -43.49 39.81
N ASN A 322 6.70 -42.41 39.15
CA ASN A 322 7.47 -41.17 39.07
C ASN A 322 7.54 -40.42 40.40
N LYS A 323 6.57 -40.55 41.32
CA LYS A 323 6.68 -39.96 42.66
C LYS A 323 7.88 -40.52 43.46
N SER A 324 8.36 -41.73 43.14
CA SER A 324 9.58 -42.28 43.74
C SER A 324 10.90 -41.83 43.08
N LEU A 325 10.85 -41.17 41.91
CA LEU A 325 12.03 -40.78 41.12
C LEU A 325 12.31 -39.27 41.12
N VAL A 326 11.50 -38.42 41.77
CA VAL A 326 11.70 -36.95 41.80
C VAL A 326 12.68 -36.49 42.89
N ALA A 327 13.65 -37.32 43.26
CA ALA A 327 14.83 -36.87 43.98
C ALA A 327 16.00 -36.83 42.99
N MET A 328 16.44 -35.62 42.61
CA MET A 328 17.55 -35.32 41.68
C MET A 328 17.21 -35.28 40.19
N VAL A 329 16.40 -34.30 39.77
CA VAL A 329 16.67 -33.64 38.49
C VAL A 329 16.55 -32.14 38.70
N ASN A 330 17.68 -31.44 38.57
CA ASN A 330 17.71 -29.99 38.37
C ASN A 330 17.11 -29.68 36.99
N GLU A 331 15.79 -29.85 36.83
CA GLU A 331 15.10 -29.38 35.65
C GLU A 331 15.08 -27.85 35.69
N ARG A 332 15.54 -27.22 34.60
CA ARG A 332 15.36 -25.79 34.41
C ARG A 332 13.89 -25.47 34.67
N PRO A 333 13.57 -24.45 35.49
CA PRO A 333 12.19 -24.13 35.83
C PRO A 333 11.38 -24.01 34.53
N PHE A 334 10.45 -24.94 34.34
CA PHE A 334 9.51 -24.90 33.23
C PHE A 334 8.63 -23.67 33.44
N ILE A 335 8.91 -22.60 32.70
CA ILE A 335 8.03 -21.45 32.64
C ILE A 335 6.87 -21.87 31.74
N PRO A 336 5.66 -22.09 32.27
CA PRO A 336 4.53 -22.49 31.46
C PRO A 336 4.28 -21.45 30.38
N GLN A 337 4.38 -21.85 29.13
CA GLN A 337 4.01 -20.97 28.02
C GLN A 337 2.48 -20.81 28.04
N PRO A 338 1.96 -19.57 27.96
CA PRO A 338 0.53 -19.36 27.93
C PRO A 338 -0.08 -20.05 26.72
N SER A 339 -1.27 -20.63 26.89
CA SER A 339 -1.97 -21.34 25.82
C SER A 339 -2.20 -20.41 24.63
N ILE A 340 -1.83 -20.84 23.42
CA ILE A 340 -2.13 -20.12 22.17
C ILE A 340 -3.64 -19.96 21.92
N HIS A 341 -4.47 -20.71 22.64
CA HIS A 341 -5.93 -20.57 22.63
C HIS A 341 -6.45 -19.55 23.64
N SER A 342 -5.58 -18.96 24.46
CA SER A 342 -5.98 -17.88 25.36
C SER A 342 -6.26 -16.58 24.60
N ALA A 343 -7.16 -15.76 25.14
CA ALA A 343 -7.64 -14.54 24.50
C ALA A 343 -6.54 -13.60 23.95
N PRO A 344 -5.38 -13.39 24.61
CA PRO A 344 -4.33 -12.52 24.10
C PRO A 344 -3.69 -12.98 22.78
N PHE A 345 -3.84 -14.25 22.40
CA PHE A 345 -3.30 -14.84 21.17
C PHE A 345 -4.36 -14.99 20.07
N GLN A 346 -5.61 -14.64 20.37
CA GLN A 346 -6.71 -14.65 19.44
C GLN A 346 -6.93 -13.24 18.89
N ASN A 347 -7.28 -13.14 17.61
CA ASN A 347 -7.58 -11.85 16.99
C ASN A 347 -8.82 -11.25 17.67
N ARG A 348 -8.69 -10.04 18.20
CA ARG A 348 -9.78 -9.33 18.88
C ARG A 348 -10.68 -8.70 17.82
N ASP A 349 -11.90 -9.22 17.70
CA ASP A 349 -12.91 -8.70 16.78
C ASP A 349 -13.59 -7.44 17.34
N ASP A 350 -12.78 -6.47 17.75
CA ASP A 350 -13.31 -5.19 18.23
C ASP A 350 -13.88 -4.43 17.04
N THR A 351 -15.19 -4.23 17.07
CA THR A 351 -15.83 -3.27 16.19
C THR A 351 -15.47 -1.87 16.68
N ASN A 352 -14.40 -1.30 16.13
CA ASN A 352 -13.99 0.08 16.43
C ASN A 352 -15.08 1.08 16.00
N ALA A 353 -15.01 2.32 16.52
CA ALA A 353 -16.02 3.34 16.23
C ALA A 353 -16.23 3.56 14.72
N TYR A 354 -15.15 3.56 13.96
CA TYR A 354 -15.15 3.65 12.50
C TYR A 354 -15.94 2.51 11.83
N ARG A 355 -15.70 1.26 12.24
CA ARG A 355 -16.42 0.09 11.73
C ARG A 355 -17.90 0.12 12.14
N LYS A 356 -18.21 0.62 13.35
CA LYS A 356 -19.61 0.82 13.76
C LYS A 356 -20.33 1.83 12.86
N GLU A 357 -19.64 2.91 12.49
CA GLU A 357 -20.17 3.92 11.56
C GLU A 357 -20.41 3.31 10.17
N LEU A 358 -19.47 2.50 9.67
CA LEU A 358 -19.63 1.73 8.43
C LEU A 358 -20.82 0.76 8.49
N LEU A 359 -20.97 0.00 9.56
CA LEU A 359 -22.09 -0.94 9.72
C LEU A 359 -23.43 -0.20 9.83
N CYS A 360 -23.46 0.95 10.51
CA CYS A 360 -24.63 1.83 10.57
C CYS A 360 -24.99 2.38 9.18
N PHE A 361 -23.99 2.72 8.37
CA PHE A 361 -24.19 3.13 6.98
C PHE A 361 -24.74 1.98 6.13
N MET A 362 -24.18 0.77 6.25
CA MET A 362 -24.61 -0.41 5.48
C MET A 362 -26.01 -0.90 5.83
N THR A 363 -26.37 -0.90 7.12
CA THR A 363 -27.71 -1.37 7.57
C THR A 363 -28.84 -0.53 6.97
N LYS A 364 -28.58 0.73 6.63
CA LYS A 364 -29.54 1.59 5.91
C LYS A 364 -29.68 1.25 4.42
N ARG A 365 -28.83 0.38 3.85
CA ARG A 365 -28.72 0.09 2.40
C ARG A 365 -28.61 -1.40 2.08
N GLN A 366 -29.21 -2.25 2.91
CA GLN A 366 -28.93 -3.69 2.96
C GLN A 366 -29.07 -4.42 1.61
N GLU A 367 -30.04 -4.04 0.76
CA GLU A 367 -30.33 -4.71 -0.52
C GLU A 367 -29.15 -4.75 -1.51
N HIS A 368 -28.20 -3.81 -1.43
CA HIS A 368 -27.11 -3.72 -2.41
C HIS A 368 -25.93 -4.67 -2.10
N PHE A 369 -25.85 -5.22 -0.88
CA PHE A 369 -24.68 -5.97 -0.42
C PHE A 369 -24.71 -7.47 -0.73
N ASP A 370 -25.88 -8.02 -1.04
CA ASP A 370 -26.04 -9.46 -1.31
C ASP A 370 -25.25 -9.90 -2.54
N ASN A 371 -25.11 -9.02 -3.53
CA ASN A 371 -24.31 -9.26 -4.74
C ASN A 371 -22.82 -9.45 -4.41
N TYR A 372 -22.29 -8.70 -3.43
CA TYR A 372 -20.89 -8.82 -3.03
C TYR A 372 -20.62 -10.05 -2.15
N ALA A 373 -21.64 -10.57 -1.46
CA ALA A 373 -21.51 -11.79 -0.66
C ALA A 373 -21.24 -13.04 -1.49
N GLN A 374 -21.68 -13.05 -2.74
CA GLN A 374 -21.58 -14.22 -3.63
C GLN A 374 -20.28 -14.25 -4.44
N THR A 375 -19.55 -13.13 -4.55
CA THR A 375 -18.34 -13.05 -5.37
C THR A 375 -17.07 -13.41 -4.60
N THR A 376 -16.20 -14.19 -5.24
CA THR A 376 -14.85 -14.50 -4.74
C THR A 376 -13.78 -13.54 -5.26
N LEU A 377 -14.15 -12.61 -6.14
CA LEU A 377 -13.22 -11.67 -6.76
C LEU A 377 -12.71 -10.66 -5.73
N PRO A 378 -11.44 -10.21 -5.86
CA PRO A 378 -10.93 -9.14 -5.03
C PRO A 378 -11.67 -7.83 -5.34
N GLY A 379 -11.88 -6.98 -4.33
CA GLY A 379 -12.61 -5.73 -4.49
C GLY A 379 -12.07 -4.85 -5.62
N LYS A 380 -10.74 -4.81 -5.80
CA LYS A 380 -10.11 -4.05 -6.90
C LYS A 380 -10.54 -4.51 -8.30
N ALA A 381 -10.72 -5.82 -8.52
CA ALA A 381 -11.21 -6.31 -9.81
C ALA A 381 -12.69 -5.94 -10.02
N ILE A 382 -13.50 -6.00 -8.96
CA ILE A 382 -14.90 -5.57 -8.99
C ILE A 382 -14.99 -4.07 -9.28
N ALA A 383 -14.11 -3.25 -8.70
CA ALA A 383 -14.06 -1.80 -8.93
C ALA A 383 -13.80 -1.46 -10.41
N TYR A 384 -12.83 -2.12 -11.06
CA TYR A 384 -12.59 -1.93 -12.50
C TYR A 384 -13.78 -2.35 -13.35
N TRP A 385 -14.43 -3.45 -12.99
CA TRP A 385 -15.63 -3.91 -13.68
C TRP A 385 -16.77 -2.90 -13.53
N GLN A 386 -16.99 -2.35 -12.33
CA GLN A 386 -17.96 -1.29 -12.06
C GLN A 386 -17.67 -0.03 -12.88
N THR A 387 -16.42 0.43 -12.92
CA THR A 387 -16.02 1.59 -13.74
C THR A 387 -16.28 1.35 -15.22
N GLY A 388 -15.92 0.18 -15.74
CA GLY A 388 -16.19 -0.20 -17.12
C GLY A 388 -17.68 -0.24 -17.42
N ALA A 389 -18.46 -0.92 -16.57
CA ALA A 389 -19.91 -1.04 -16.71
C ALA A 389 -20.58 0.34 -16.68
N PHE A 390 -20.19 1.22 -15.75
CA PHE A 390 -20.68 2.59 -15.67
C PHE A 390 -20.46 3.36 -16.98
N VAL A 391 -19.23 3.30 -17.50
CA VAL A 391 -18.84 3.98 -18.73
C VAL A 391 -19.64 3.47 -19.94
N PHE A 392 -19.90 2.17 -20.04
CA PHE A 392 -20.71 1.59 -21.12
C PHE A 392 -22.20 1.88 -20.97
N GLN A 393 -22.72 2.00 -19.75
CA GLN A 393 -24.13 2.29 -19.48
C GLN A 393 -24.47 3.77 -19.63
N HIS A 394 -23.48 4.67 -19.53
CA HIS A 394 -23.66 6.12 -19.63
C HIS A 394 -22.84 6.69 -20.80
N PRO A 395 -23.34 6.62 -22.05
CA PRO A 395 -22.59 7.06 -23.24
C PRO A 395 -22.15 8.53 -23.19
N LEU A 396 -22.91 9.40 -22.54
CA LEU A 396 -22.51 10.80 -22.33
C LEU A 396 -21.27 10.92 -21.43
N CYS A 397 -21.16 10.05 -20.43
CA CYS A 397 -20.02 9.97 -19.52
C CYS A 397 -18.82 9.22 -20.12
N LEU A 398 -18.97 8.52 -21.26
CA LEU A 398 -17.88 7.76 -21.88
C LEU A 398 -16.68 8.65 -22.21
N LEU A 399 -16.93 9.83 -22.78
CA LEU A 399 -15.86 10.72 -23.23
C LEU A 399 -15.26 11.52 -22.09
N THR A 400 -16.12 12.10 -21.25
CA THR A 400 -15.71 13.12 -20.28
C THR A 400 -15.82 12.67 -18.82
N GLY A 401 -16.39 11.50 -18.54
CA GLY A 401 -16.57 10.96 -17.19
C GLY A 401 -17.73 11.61 -16.44
N ALA A 402 -17.93 11.21 -15.18
CA ALA A 402 -19.01 11.70 -14.31
C ALA A 402 -18.76 13.10 -13.72
N GLY A 403 -17.53 13.62 -13.82
CA GLY A 403 -17.10 14.81 -13.08
C GLY A 403 -16.35 14.48 -11.79
N LEU A 404 -15.56 15.45 -11.32
CA LEU A 404 -14.69 15.30 -10.16
C LEU A 404 -15.52 15.01 -8.90
N GLY A 405 -15.21 13.93 -8.20
CA GLY A 405 -15.88 13.54 -6.96
C GLY A 405 -17.21 12.79 -7.15
N ASN A 406 -17.61 12.51 -8.40
CA ASN A 406 -18.88 11.86 -8.71
C ASN A 406 -18.78 10.34 -8.90
N PHE A 407 -17.59 9.78 -9.08
CA PHE A 407 -17.44 8.34 -9.35
C PHE A 407 -16.35 7.64 -8.52
N SER A 408 -15.08 8.03 -8.63
CA SER A 408 -13.99 7.33 -7.94
C SER A 408 -12.80 8.25 -7.68
N SER A 409 -12.75 8.88 -6.51
CA SER A 409 -11.60 9.67 -6.08
C SER A 409 -11.49 9.69 -4.57
N LYS A 410 -10.29 10.05 -4.07
CA LYS A 410 -10.11 10.33 -2.65
C LYS A 410 -10.99 11.49 -2.22
N MET A 411 -11.25 12.45 -3.12
CA MET A 411 -12.18 13.54 -2.87
C MET A 411 -13.62 13.05 -2.71
N ALA A 412 -14.11 12.11 -3.54
CA ALA A 412 -15.43 11.49 -3.37
C ALA A 412 -15.57 10.83 -1.99
N PHE A 413 -14.58 10.04 -1.57
CA PHE A 413 -14.55 9.43 -0.23
C PHE A 413 -14.56 10.47 0.89
N LYS A 414 -13.80 11.57 0.77
CA LYS A 414 -13.83 12.66 1.76
C LYS A 414 -15.20 13.34 1.82
N ALA A 415 -15.81 13.61 0.67
CA ALA A 415 -17.06 14.35 0.55
C ALA A 415 -18.23 13.66 1.25
N THR A 416 -18.16 12.33 1.47
CA THR A 416 -19.14 11.58 2.28
C THR A 416 -19.26 12.09 3.72
N ALA A 417 -18.22 12.76 4.24
CA ALA A 417 -18.08 13.15 5.64
C ALA A 417 -18.13 11.99 6.65
N LEU A 418 -17.85 10.75 6.20
CA LEU A 418 -17.72 9.53 7.01
C LEU A 418 -16.26 9.27 7.47
N GLN A 419 -15.40 10.28 7.36
CA GLN A 419 -14.01 10.28 7.79
C GLN A 419 -13.07 9.26 7.10
N PHE A 420 -13.48 8.63 5.99
CA PHE A 420 -12.68 7.63 5.25
C PHE A 420 -11.28 8.08 4.87
N ALA A 421 -11.14 9.33 4.44
CA ALA A 421 -9.90 9.88 3.91
C ALA A 421 -9.53 11.23 4.56
N GLY A 422 -10.01 11.44 5.79
CA GLY A 422 -9.90 12.70 6.52
C GLY A 422 -11.24 13.40 6.71
N GLY A 423 -11.22 14.56 7.37
CA GLY A 423 -12.42 15.32 7.69
C GLY A 423 -12.97 16.09 6.49
N PHE A 424 -14.29 16.15 6.40
CA PHE A 424 -15.05 17.05 5.52
C PHE A 424 -16.24 17.61 6.32
N PRO A 425 -16.65 18.88 6.14
CA PRO A 425 -17.73 19.44 6.94
C PRO A 425 -19.06 18.72 6.69
N GLN A 426 -19.64 18.11 7.73
CA GLN A 426 -20.88 17.32 7.64
C GLN A 426 -22.03 18.07 6.95
N ARG A 427 -22.20 19.38 7.22
CA ARG A 427 -23.24 20.21 6.59
C ARG A 427 -23.15 20.31 5.07
N PHE A 428 -21.99 20.00 4.49
CA PHE A 428 -21.73 20.02 3.06
C PHE A 428 -21.53 18.63 2.47
N ALA A 429 -21.84 17.57 3.24
CA ALA A 429 -21.67 16.20 2.78
C ALA A 429 -22.33 16.00 1.40
N TYR A 430 -21.60 15.32 0.54
CA TYR A 430 -21.98 15.08 -0.84
C TYR A 430 -21.66 13.64 -1.22
N ILE A 431 -22.68 12.93 -1.70
CA ILE A 431 -22.55 11.56 -2.18
C ILE A 431 -23.32 11.49 -3.51
N ASN A 432 -22.58 11.36 -4.61
CA ASN A 432 -23.18 11.15 -5.92
C ASN A 432 -23.76 9.72 -6.01
N PRO A 433 -24.95 9.49 -6.60
CA PRO A 433 -25.53 8.15 -6.76
C PRO A 433 -24.62 7.13 -7.46
N ASP A 434 -23.84 7.55 -8.45
CA ASP A 434 -22.95 6.66 -9.21
C ASP A 434 -21.77 6.20 -8.35
N PHE A 435 -21.12 7.12 -7.64
CA PHE A 435 -20.13 6.76 -6.63
C PHE A 435 -20.72 5.86 -5.53
N SER A 436 -21.92 6.21 -5.08
CA SER A 436 -22.61 5.55 -3.98
C SER A 436 -22.87 4.08 -4.24
N SER A 437 -23.50 3.77 -5.38
CA SER A 437 -23.91 2.42 -5.79
C SER A 437 -22.75 1.54 -6.27
N ASN A 438 -21.61 2.15 -6.58
CA ASN A 438 -20.42 1.45 -7.06
C ASN A 438 -19.34 1.42 -5.96
N HIS A 439 -18.37 2.33 -6.05
CA HIS A 439 -17.12 2.24 -5.29
C HIS A 439 -17.31 2.47 -3.79
N LEU A 440 -18.29 3.28 -3.37
CA LEU A 440 -18.59 3.48 -1.94
C LEU A 440 -19.18 2.22 -1.30
N ASP A 441 -20.18 1.61 -1.93
CA ASP A 441 -20.78 0.37 -1.43
C ASP A 441 -19.75 -0.78 -1.43
N LEU A 442 -18.93 -0.88 -2.47
CA LEU A 442 -17.82 -1.84 -2.52
C LEU A 442 -16.82 -1.64 -1.38
N TYR A 443 -16.39 -0.39 -1.14
CA TYR A 443 -15.49 -0.06 -0.05
C TYR A 443 -16.11 -0.39 1.31
N THR A 444 -17.32 0.09 1.58
CA THR A 444 -18.02 -0.14 2.86
C THR A 444 -18.25 -1.63 3.09
N TYR A 445 -18.56 -2.41 2.06
CA TYR A 445 -18.68 -3.86 2.14
C TYR A 445 -17.40 -4.56 2.60
N PHE A 446 -16.24 -4.24 2.02
CA PHE A 446 -14.99 -4.88 2.40
C PHE A 446 -14.41 -4.35 3.71
N PHE A 447 -14.54 -3.05 3.98
CA PHE A 447 -13.95 -2.39 5.16
C PHE A 447 -14.86 -2.39 6.40
N SER A 448 -16.10 -2.89 6.30
CA SER A 448 -16.95 -3.21 7.45
C SER A 448 -16.70 -4.62 8.01
N LYS A 449 -15.97 -5.47 7.27
CA LYS A 449 -15.62 -6.82 7.68
C LYS A 449 -14.48 -6.80 8.71
N ARG A 450 -13.91 -7.97 8.97
CA ARG A 450 -12.74 -8.12 9.85
C ARG A 450 -11.51 -7.54 9.16
N ALA A 451 -10.47 -7.25 9.95
CA ALA A 451 -9.28 -6.54 9.48
C ALA A 451 -8.52 -7.26 8.34
N ASP A 452 -8.70 -8.57 8.18
CA ASP A 452 -8.16 -9.35 7.06
C ASP A 452 -8.73 -8.94 5.70
N ALA A 453 -9.94 -8.37 5.68
CA ALA A 453 -10.55 -7.82 4.48
C ALA A 453 -10.04 -6.41 4.14
N HIS A 454 -9.38 -5.71 5.07
CA HIS A 454 -8.92 -4.32 4.93
C HIS A 454 -7.60 -4.25 4.13
N SER A 455 -7.58 -4.88 2.96
CA SER A 455 -6.41 -4.93 2.09
C SER A 455 -6.53 -3.97 0.93
N VAL A 456 -5.38 -3.50 0.43
CA VAL A 456 -5.25 -2.75 -0.82
C VAL A 456 -5.87 -3.48 -2.01
N THR A 457 -5.90 -4.83 -1.99
CA THR A 457 -6.53 -5.64 -3.04
C THR A 457 -8.05 -5.54 -3.04
N ASN A 458 -8.65 -5.09 -1.94
CA ASN A 458 -10.10 -4.91 -1.79
C ASN A 458 -10.52 -3.44 -1.84
N SER A 459 -9.57 -2.51 -1.78
CA SER A 459 -9.83 -1.09 -1.98
C SER A 459 -10.16 -0.81 -3.45
N PRO A 460 -11.19 0.00 -3.75
CA PRO A 460 -11.47 0.45 -5.12
C PRO A 460 -10.49 1.54 -5.61
N ALA A 461 -9.56 1.98 -4.76
CA ALA A 461 -8.69 3.09 -5.10
C ALA A 461 -7.75 2.77 -6.27
N SER A 462 -7.78 3.61 -7.31
CA SER A 462 -6.85 3.61 -8.43
C SER A 462 -6.89 4.94 -9.17
N VAL A 463 -5.73 5.41 -9.63
CA VAL A 463 -5.64 6.53 -10.58
C VAL A 463 -6.37 6.21 -11.89
N TYR A 464 -6.37 4.96 -12.34
CA TYR A 464 -7.05 4.57 -13.58
C TYR A 464 -8.57 4.65 -13.45
N ASP A 465 -9.12 4.14 -12.35
CA ASP A 465 -10.55 4.27 -12.06
C ASP A 465 -10.95 5.74 -11.87
N GLN A 466 -10.09 6.54 -11.25
CA GLN A 466 -10.31 7.97 -11.12
C GLN A 466 -10.36 8.66 -12.50
N LEU A 467 -9.34 8.44 -13.33
CA LEU A 467 -9.27 9.07 -14.65
C LEU A 467 -10.42 8.61 -15.55
N LEU A 468 -10.73 7.32 -15.57
CA LEU A 468 -11.79 6.80 -16.43
C LEU A 468 -13.19 7.16 -15.90
N GLY A 469 -13.43 7.02 -14.60
CA GLY A 469 -14.73 7.27 -13.98
C GLY A 469 -15.08 8.75 -13.88
N GLU A 470 -14.14 9.61 -13.50
CA GLU A 470 -14.41 11.05 -13.28
C GLU A 470 -14.12 11.91 -14.51
N TYR A 471 -13.19 11.48 -15.37
CA TYR A 471 -12.71 12.25 -16.52
C TYR A 471 -12.90 11.53 -17.88
N GLY A 472 -13.42 10.30 -17.88
CA GLY A 472 -13.73 9.55 -19.11
C GLY A 472 -12.50 9.16 -19.92
N LEU A 473 -12.75 8.71 -21.15
CA LEU A 473 -11.69 8.36 -22.11
C LEU A 473 -10.79 9.55 -22.43
N ILE A 474 -11.31 10.79 -22.43
CA ILE A 474 -10.49 11.99 -22.66
C ILE A 474 -9.51 12.19 -21.50
N GLY A 475 -9.93 12.03 -20.24
CA GLY A 475 -9.04 12.12 -19.09
C GLY A 475 -7.92 11.09 -19.14
N LEU A 476 -8.26 9.84 -19.46
CA LEU A 476 -7.28 8.77 -19.62
C LEU A 476 -6.32 9.03 -20.80
N ALA A 477 -6.82 9.52 -21.93
CA ALA A 477 -6.00 9.91 -23.07
C ALA A 477 -5.08 11.08 -22.74
N VAL A 478 -5.58 12.09 -22.03
CA VAL A 478 -4.80 13.26 -21.57
C VAL A 478 -3.66 12.82 -20.65
N PHE A 479 -3.91 11.82 -19.79
CA PHE A 479 -2.86 11.20 -18.99
C PHE A 479 -1.79 10.51 -19.84
N PHE A 480 -2.17 9.58 -20.73
CA PHE A 480 -1.19 8.86 -21.53
C PHE A 480 -0.43 9.76 -22.51
N ILE A 481 -1.10 10.72 -23.14
CA ILE A 481 -0.48 11.62 -24.13
C ILE A 481 0.37 12.70 -23.45
N PHE A 482 -0.15 13.38 -22.43
CA PHE A 482 0.50 14.58 -21.88
C PHE A 482 1.25 14.36 -20.57
N TYR A 483 0.97 13.31 -19.80
CA TYR A 483 1.78 12.93 -18.64
C TYR A 483 2.82 11.89 -19.03
N MET A 484 2.39 10.73 -19.51
CA MET A 484 3.31 9.66 -19.90
C MET A 484 4.10 10.03 -21.15
N GLY A 485 3.45 10.60 -22.17
CA GLY A 485 4.11 11.07 -23.38
C GLY A 485 5.15 12.17 -23.13
N PHE A 486 4.98 13.00 -22.09
CA PHE A 486 5.98 14.00 -21.70
C PHE A 486 7.32 13.37 -21.33
N PHE A 487 7.32 12.25 -20.59
CA PHE A 487 8.55 11.52 -20.27
C PHE A 487 8.96 10.56 -21.40
N ALA A 488 8.00 9.89 -22.03
CA ALA A 488 8.25 8.90 -23.08
C ALA A 488 8.90 9.51 -24.33
N ARG A 489 8.67 10.78 -24.67
CA ARG A 489 9.40 11.45 -25.77
C ARG A 489 10.92 11.46 -25.58
N HIS A 490 11.39 11.27 -24.34
CA HIS A 490 12.80 11.17 -23.98
C HIS A 490 13.27 9.72 -23.77
N TYR A 491 12.52 8.70 -24.19
CA TYR A 491 12.82 7.29 -23.88
C TYR A 491 14.25 6.86 -24.21
N LYS A 492 14.83 7.35 -25.32
CA LYS A 492 16.22 7.04 -25.71
C LYS A 492 17.27 7.55 -24.72
N ARG A 493 16.92 8.55 -23.92
CA ARG A 493 17.77 9.16 -22.89
C ARG A 493 17.47 8.62 -21.50
N LEU A 494 16.31 8.01 -21.29
CA LEU A 494 15.94 7.47 -19.99
C LEU A 494 16.70 6.17 -19.71
N THR A 495 17.53 6.17 -18.66
CA THR A 495 18.22 4.97 -18.19
C THR A 495 17.35 4.27 -17.15
N TYR A 496 17.47 4.66 -15.88
CA TYR A 496 16.59 4.19 -14.82
C TYR A 496 15.19 4.80 -14.86
N GLY A 497 14.97 5.83 -15.69
CA GLY A 497 13.65 6.42 -15.88
C GLY A 497 12.62 5.45 -16.48
N ILE A 498 13.03 4.54 -17.37
CA ILE A 498 12.14 3.53 -17.96
C ILE A 498 11.57 2.57 -16.91
N PRO A 499 12.40 1.85 -16.10
CA PRO A 499 11.87 0.97 -15.06
C PRO A 499 11.07 1.75 -14.00
N LEU A 500 11.43 3.01 -13.69
CA LEU A 500 10.62 3.84 -12.80
C LEU A 500 9.24 4.17 -13.39
N LEU A 501 9.13 4.43 -14.70
CA LEU A 501 7.84 4.64 -15.38
C LEU A 501 6.96 3.38 -15.30
N PHE A 502 7.54 2.19 -15.51
CA PHE A 502 6.82 0.93 -15.34
C PHE A 502 6.33 0.72 -13.91
N LEU A 503 7.18 1.00 -12.91
CA LEU A 503 6.78 0.95 -11.50
C LEU A 503 5.62 1.91 -11.21
N LEU A 504 5.71 3.16 -11.66
CA LEU A 504 4.66 4.15 -11.42
C LEU A 504 3.33 3.72 -12.05
N LEU A 505 3.34 3.25 -13.30
CA LEU A 505 2.15 2.73 -13.97
C LEU A 505 1.52 1.57 -13.17
N ALA A 506 2.33 0.62 -12.70
CA ALA A 506 1.85 -0.45 -11.84
C ALA A 506 1.28 0.08 -10.51
N PHE A 507 1.93 1.08 -9.91
CA PHE A 507 1.45 1.69 -8.68
C PHE A 507 0.17 2.52 -8.88
N PHE A 508 -0.11 3.05 -10.05
CA PHE A 508 -1.38 3.73 -10.35
C PHE A 508 -2.61 2.81 -10.27
N PHE A 509 -2.43 1.48 -10.24
CA PHE A 509 -3.49 0.53 -9.87
C PHE A 509 -3.79 0.48 -8.36
N ILE A 510 -2.95 1.05 -7.50
CA ILE A 510 -2.98 0.84 -6.04
C ILE A 510 -3.84 1.88 -5.30
N ASP A 511 -3.68 3.16 -5.63
CA ASP A 511 -4.29 4.26 -4.88
C ASP A 511 -4.43 5.52 -5.76
N TYR A 512 -5.08 6.57 -5.25
CA TYR A 512 -5.29 7.87 -5.89
C TYR A 512 -4.07 8.79 -5.75
N TRP A 513 -2.91 8.36 -6.24
CA TRP A 513 -1.61 8.96 -5.91
C TRP A 513 -1.47 10.47 -6.22
N PHE A 514 -2.19 10.98 -7.22
CA PHE A 514 -2.25 12.41 -7.49
C PHE A 514 -2.95 13.17 -6.35
N GLU A 515 -4.12 12.73 -5.90
CA GLU A 515 -4.84 13.36 -4.78
C GLU A 515 -4.22 13.07 -3.41
N GLN A 516 -3.45 11.99 -3.29
CA GLN A 516 -2.66 11.74 -2.09
C GLN A 516 -1.52 12.73 -1.92
N LEU A 517 -1.04 13.37 -2.99
CA LEU A 517 0.11 14.28 -2.98
C LEU A 517 1.35 13.66 -2.31
N SER A 518 1.67 12.39 -2.61
CA SER A 518 2.71 11.62 -1.91
C SER A 518 3.86 11.22 -2.85
N ILE A 519 3.75 10.07 -3.51
CA ILE A 519 4.87 9.44 -4.24
C ILE A 519 5.22 10.13 -5.57
N VAL A 520 4.25 10.81 -6.19
CA VAL A 520 4.38 11.40 -7.54
C VAL A 520 5.48 12.47 -7.59
N PRO A 521 5.53 13.45 -6.67
CA PRO A 521 6.63 14.42 -6.64
C PRO A 521 8.02 13.79 -6.52
N LEU A 522 8.19 12.74 -5.70
CA LEU A 522 9.46 12.03 -5.60
C LEU A 522 9.82 11.33 -6.92
N PHE A 523 8.85 10.67 -7.55
CA PHE A 523 9.01 10.08 -8.88
C PHE A 523 9.43 11.14 -9.91
N GLU A 524 8.76 12.29 -9.95
CA GLU A 524 9.07 13.37 -10.89
C GLU A 524 10.47 13.94 -10.65
N ALA A 525 10.89 14.09 -9.39
CA ALA A 525 12.26 14.50 -9.06
C ALA A 525 13.30 13.52 -9.62
N LEU A 526 13.07 12.21 -9.49
CA LEU A 526 13.95 11.17 -10.02
C LEU A 526 14.00 11.16 -11.56
N LEU A 527 12.86 11.34 -12.22
CA LEU A 527 12.77 11.39 -13.69
C LEU A 527 13.40 12.65 -14.26
N PHE A 528 13.16 13.81 -13.65
CA PHE A 528 13.81 15.05 -14.08
C PHE A 528 15.32 15.00 -13.86
N LEU A 529 15.79 14.40 -12.75
CA LEU A 529 17.22 14.15 -12.55
C LEU A 529 17.78 13.25 -13.65
N ASN A 530 17.07 12.19 -14.03
CA ASN A 530 17.53 11.27 -15.07
C ASN A 530 17.70 11.97 -16.43
N LEU A 531 16.74 12.82 -16.78
CA LEU A 531 16.81 13.64 -17.99
C LEU A 531 18.01 14.59 -17.95
N LYS A 532 18.23 15.27 -16.83
CA LYS A 532 19.35 16.21 -16.68
C LYS A 532 20.71 15.51 -16.83
N GLU A 533 20.88 14.35 -16.21
CA GLU A 533 22.13 13.59 -16.26
C GLU A 533 22.49 13.10 -17.68
N THR A 534 21.48 12.86 -18.51
CA THR A 534 21.65 12.37 -19.88
C THR A 534 21.70 13.48 -20.92
N GLU A 535 21.36 14.73 -20.55
CA GLU A 535 21.64 15.92 -21.37
C GLU A 535 23.08 16.41 -21.22
N ALA A 536 23.72 16.10 -20.09
CA ALA A 536 25.11 16.47 -19.81
C ALA A 536 26.15 15.43 -20.29
N ALA A 537 25.70 14.23 -20.64
CA ALA A 537 26.53 13.12 -21.15
C ALA A 537 26.44 13.08 -22.68
#